data_AF-A0A1Y1WT05-F1
#
_entry.id   AF-A0A1Y1WT05-F1
#
_cell.length_a   1.000
_cell.length_b   1.000
_cell.length_c   1.000
_cell.angle_alpha   90.00
_cell.angle_beta   90.00
_cell.angle_gamma   90.00
#
_symmetry.space_group_name_H-M   'P 1'
#
loop_
_entity.id
_entity.type
_entity.pdbx_description
1 polymer ?
#
loop_
_entity_poly.entity_id
_entity_poly.type
_entity_poly.pdbx_seq_one_letter_code
_entity_poly.pdbx_strand_id
1 'polypeptide(L)'
;MNTSNKEIDIRSFNENKTIIIDLMKKNDIINLTNFIIKNNIILESFNINEFDLLIYGIRINISNKMLSFVYDHCHYKTINYTHILNRSEIVTPLFLALYYSNYDLAKTILEKGGNINYKGIKYNVLSFLKKKGALDKRKLIFILSHGFNITYINKYQLIYNFNFSLTKVILEFCIFNNNFILKLLSINKNKTPMSKNAFYELIRNEKGKFEIKEWYYKLLNKRKYKQIEYIYSYEDRNNNANNIQKLLQCANKIDTSDNDFLKYTILRKIEKKKLNVFMEKEYLHYEFNKIYYDKLKKINRFIKKKTFTQLMIFFEENKFIFKDLKKVDYDFITFSILKDVPKSYIKEVLKYCPLYIFKKKWIKMTLSTNNQSLLRILLKSFNENKIIN
;
A
#
# COMPACT_ATOMS: atom_id res chain seq x y z
N MET A 1 -13.86 14.74 59.21
CA MET A 1 -15.04 15.58 59.49
C MET A 1 -15.73 15.91 58.17
N ASN A 2 -17.00 15.52 58.07
CA ASN A 2 -18.03 15.81 57.04
C ASN A 2 -17.77 15.44 55.57
N THR A 3 -17.77 14.14 55.29
CA THR A 3 -18.35 13.60 54.06
C THR A 3 -19.89 13.72 54.15
N SER A 4 -20.42 14.86 53.70
CA SER A 4 -21.86 14.98 53.47
C SER A 4 -22.18 14.30 52.12
N ASN A 5 -22.60 13.04 52.20
CA ASN A 5 -23.31 12.39 51.10
C ASN A 5 -24.62 13.16 50.89
N LYS A 6 -24.62 14.18 50.03
CA LYS A 6 -25.86 14.65 49.41
C LYS A 6 -26.34 13.50 48.53
N GLU A 7 -27.39 12.82 48.96
CA GLU A 7 -28.21 12.02 48.06
C GLU A 7 -28.65 12.93 46.92
N ILE A 8 -28.05 12.74 45.75
CA ILE A 8 -28.48 13.40 44.52
C ILE A 8 -29.85 12.80 44.23
N ASP A 9 -30.91 13.61 44.30
CA ASP A 9 -32.22 13.20 43.79
C ASP A 9 -32.08 12.85 42.30
N ILE A 10 -32.10 11.54 42.02
CA ILE A 10 -31.90 10.98 40.69
C ILE A 10 -32.95 11.52 39.70
N ARG A 11 -34.17 11.84 40.18
CA ARG A 11 -35.22 12.42 39.33
C ARG A 11 -34.85 13.83 38.90
N SER A 12 -34.55 14.70 39.87
CA SER A 12 -34.10 16.07 39.60
C SER A 12 -32.84 16.11 38.71
N PHE A 13 -31.88 15.21 38.92
CA PHE A 13 -30.69 15.10 38.06
C PHE A 13 -31.05 14.79 36.60
N ASN A 14 -31.92 13.80 36.36
CA ASN A 14 -32.31 13.40 35.01
C ASN A 14 -33.16 14.47 34.30
N GLU A 15 -34.02 15.17 35.03
CA GLU A 15 -34.81 16.29 34.50
C GLU A 15 -33.89 17.45 34.08
N ASN A 16 -32.98 17.87 34.96
CA ASN A 16 -32.00 18.92 34.68
C ASN A 16 -31.10 18.55 33.49
N LYS A 17 -30.64 17.30 33.43
CA LYS A 17 -29.84 16.78 32.32
C LYS A 17 -30.58 16.90 30.98
N THR A 18 -31.86 16.56 30.95
CA THR A 18 -32.70 16.64 29.75
C THR A 18 -32.84 18.08 29.27
N ILE A 19 -33.12 19.01 30.17
CA ILE A 19 -33.24 20.44 29.85
C ILE A 19 -31.92 21.00 29.32
N ILE A 20 -30.80 20.71 29.99
CA ILE A 20 -29.46 21.14 29.57
C ILE A 20 -29.17 20.64 28.14
N ILE A 21 -29.42 19.35 27.87
CA ILE A 21 -29.20 18.75 26.56
C ILE A 21 -30.04 19.46 25.48
N ASP A 22 -31.30 19.78 25.77
CA ASP A 22 -32.18 20.43 24.79
C ASP A 22 -31.76 21.87 24.51
N LEU A 23 -31.28 22.60 25.51
CA LEU A 23 -30.70 23.94 25.33
C LEU A 23 -29.39 23.88 24.53
N MET A 24 -28.56 22.85 24.78
CA MET A 24 -27.36 22.58 23.99
C MET A 24 -27.67 22.34 22.51
N LYS A 25 -28.67 21.50 22.20
CA LYS A 25 -29.12 21.24 20.82
C LYS A 25 -29.59 22.50 20.12
N LYS A 26 -30.32 23.36 20.83
CA LYS A 26 -30.82 24.65 20.32
C LYS A 26 -29.72 25.71 20.19
N ASN A 27 -28.50 25.42 20.65
CA ASN A 27 -27.41 26.38 20.75
C ASN A 27 -27.77 27.63 21.58
N ASP A 28 -28.63 27.45 22.58
CA ASP A 28 -29.20 28.53 23.38
C ASP A 28 -28.38 28.76 24.64
N ILE A 29 -27.21 29.39 24.46
CA ILE A 29 -26.23 29.62 25.53
C ILE A 29 -26.82 30.54 26.62
N ILE A 30 -27.65 31.53 26.23
CA ILE A 30 -28.22 32.50 27.17
C ILE A 30 -29.19 31.78 28.11
N ASN A 31 -30.15 31.02 27.58
CA ASN A 31 -31.10 30.30 28.43
C ASN A 31 -30.44 29.16 29.19
N LEU A 32 -29.41 28.51 28.64
CA LEU A 32 -28.61 27.54 29.38
C LEU A 32 -27.92 28.18 30.60
N THR A 33 -27.31 29.35 30.41
CA THR A 33 -26.66 30.09 31.51
C THR A 33 -27.67 30.49 32.57
N ASN A 34 -28.81 31.06 32.17
CA ASN A 34 -29.88 31.44 33.09
C ASN A 34 -30.42 30.24 33.88
N PHE A 35 -30.61 29.10 33.19
CA PHE A 35 -31.07 27.86 33.81
C PHE A 35 -30.08 27.33 34.84
N ILE A 36 -28.78 27.34 34.52
CA ILE A 36 -27.70 26.92 35.42
C ILE A 36 -27.67 27.79 36.68
N ILE A 37 -27.72 29.12 36.54
CA ILE A 37 -27.71 30.07 37.66
C ILE A 37 -28.96 29.91 38.52
N LYS A 38 -30.15 29.92 37.91
CA LYS A 38 -31.44 29.86 38.61
C LYS A 38 -31.56 28.61 39.48
N ASN A 39 -31.04 27.48 39.00
CA ASN A 39 -31.14 26.19 39.68
C ASN A 39 -29.85 25.80 40.44
N ASN A 40 -28.88 26.71 40.56
CA ASN A 40 -27.59 26.49 41.23
C ASN A 40 -26.89 25.19 40.77
N ILE A 41 -26.83 25.01 39.45
CA ILE A 41 -26.32 23.80 38.83
C ILE A 41 -24.80 23.88 38.67
N ILE A 42 -24.09 22.82 39.10
CA ILE A 42 -22.66 22.65 38.81
C ILE A 42 -22.55 21.77 37.55
N LEU A 43 -22.20 22.36 36.41
CA LEU A 43 -22.24 21.65 35.12
C LEU A 43 -21.28 20.45 35.06
N GLU A 44 -20.13 20.54 35.74
CA GLU A 44 -19.18 19.42 35.89
C GLU A 44 -19.82 18.19 36.55
N SER A 45 -20.82 18.36 37.43
CA SER A 45 -21.47 17.24 38.13
C SER A 45 -22.22 16.28 37.19
N PHE A 46 -22.50 16.69 35.95
CA PHE A 46 -23.09 15.81 34.94
C PHE A 46 -22.05 14.87 34.31
N ASN A 47 -20.75 15.15 34.43
CA ASN A 47 -19.68 14.29 33.93
C ASN A 47 -19.50 13.08 34.87
N ILE A 48 -20.33 12.07 34.70
CA ILE A 48 -20.27 10.78 35.41
C ILE A 48 -19.60 9.72 34.54
N ASN A 49 -19.20 8.58 35.13
CA ASN A 49 -18.38 7.55 34.45
C ASN A 49 -18.89 7.15 33.05
N GLU A 50 -20.20 7.11 32.83
CA GLU A 50 -20.82 6.72 31.55
C GLU A 50 -21.32 7.89 30.68
N PHE A 51 -21.23 9.13 31.17
CA PHE A 51 -21.73 10.31 30.47
C PHE A 51 -20.80 11.50 30.66
N ASP A 52 -20.23 11.97 29.55
CA ASP A 52 -19.45 13.20 29.50
C ASP A 52 -20.18 14.21 28.60
N LEU A 53 -20.44 15.40 29.15
CA LEU A 53 -21.29 16.41 28.52
C LEU A 53 -20.68 16.94 27.22
N LEU A 54 -19.35 17.13 27.19
CA LEU A 54 -18.63 17.59 26.00
C LEU A 54 -18.62 16.51 24.91
N ILE A 55 -18.34 15.26 25.27
CA ILE A 55 -18.40 14.10 24.36
C ILE A 55 -19.82 13.94 23.80
N TYR A 56 -20.85 14.05 24.65
CA TYR A 56 -22.23 14.01 24.20
C TYR A 56 -22.54 15.17 23.24
N GLY A 57 -22.12 16.39 23.59
CA GLY A 57 -22.25 17.58 22.75
C GLY A 57 -21.66 17.39 21.35
N ILE A 58 -20.45 16.82 21.27
CA ILE A 58 -19.80 16.52 19.98
C ILE A 58 -20.63 15.51 19.16
N ARG A 59 -21.22 14.48 19.79
CA ARG A 59 -22.07 13.49 19.10
C ARG A 59 -23.33 14.11 18.50
N ILE A 60 -23.92 15.09 19.18
CA ILE A 60 -25.11 15.79 18.70
C ILE A 60 -24.78 17.04 17.87
N ASN A 61 -23.51 17.23 17.49
CA ASN A 61 -23.08 18.28 16.58
C ASN A 61 -23.39 19.71 17.08
N ILE A 62 -23.11 20.00 18.36
CA ILE A 62 -23.26 21.36 18.92
C ILE A 62 -22.39 22.39 18.17
N SER A 63 -22.69 23.68 18.32
CA SER A 63 -21.89 24.75 17.73
C SER A 63 -20.52 24.91 18.42
N ASN A 64 -19.55 25.56 17.75
CA ASN A 64 -18.25 25.90 18.34
C ASN A 64 -18.38 26.77 19.61
N LYS A 65 -19.39 27.66 19.65
CA LYS A 65 -19.67 28.50 20.83
C LYS A 65 -20.17 27.64 21.99
N MET A 66 -21.07 26.71 21.73
CA MET A 66 -21.58 25.79 22.75
C MET A 66 -20.48 24.82 23.23
N LEU A 67 -19.62 24.33 22.34
CA LEU A 67 -18.46 23.53 22.72
C LEU A 67 -17.55 24.31 23.66
N SER A 68 -17.29 25.59 23.36
CA SER A 68 -16.47 26.45 24.22
C SER A 68 -17.13 26.69 25.57
N PHE A 69 -18.43 27.01 25.57
CA PHE A 69 -19.22 27.17 26.78
C PHE A 69 -19.12 25.93 27.69
N VAL A 70 -19.40 24.74 27.16
CA VAL A 70 -19.33 23.49 27.93
C VAL A 70 -17.91 23.21 28.43
N TYR A 71 -16.90 23.40 27.57
CA TYR A 71 -15.50 23.18 27.96
C TYR A 71 -15.09 24.07 29.15
N ASP A 72 -15.45 25.35 29.09
CA ASP A 72 -15.06 26.35 30.09
C ASP A 72 -15.85 26.15 31.42
N HIS A 73 -17.15 25.85 31.35
CA HIS A 73 -18.04 25.73 32.51
C HIS A 73 -18.04 24.34 33.19
N CYS A 74 -17.55 23.29 32.52
CA CYS A 74 -17.27 22.00 33.14
C CYS A 74 -15.83 21.87 33.68
N HIS A 75 -15.05 22.95 33.62
CA HIS A 75 -13.68 23.01 34.16
C HIS A 75 -12.74 21.89 33.68
N TYR A 76 -12.85 21.50 32.41
CA TYR A 76 -11.95 20.51 31.82
C TYR A 76 -10.50 20.98 31.92
N LYS A 77 -9.64 20.22 32.60
CA LYS A 77 -8.20 20.52 32.73
C LYS A 77 -7.47 20.52 31.39
N THR A 78 -7.95 19.71 30.46
CA THR A 78 -7.38 19.54 29.13
C THR A 78 -8.43 18.98 28.19
N ILE A 79 -8.39 19.37 26.91
CA ILE A 79 -9.22 18.77 25.86
C ILE A 79 -8.65 17.42 25.37
N ASN A 80 -7.43 17.09 25.80
CA ASN A 80 -6.73 15.84 25.48
C ASN A 80 -7.02 14.76 26.54
N TYR A 81 -8.26 14.32 26.62
CA TYR A 81 -8.69 13.24 27.51
C TYR A 81 -9.39 12.13 26.75
N THR A 82 -9.62 11.01 27.45
CA THR A 82 -10.28 9.83 26.90
C THR A 82 -11.60 9.57 27.59
N HIS A 83 -12.59 9.11 26.83
CA HIS A 83 -13.87 8.67 27.36
C HIS A 83 -14.25 7.32 26.76
N ILE A 84 -14.93 6.47 27.53
CA ILE A 84 -15.35 5.13 27.11
C ILE A 84 -16.81 5.21 26.64
N LEU A 85 -17.04 5.08 25.34
CA LEU A 85 -18.36 4.86 24.77
C LEU A 85 -18.70 3.36 24.79
N ASN A 86 -19.94 3.01 25.12
CA ASN A 86 -20.52 1.66 24.99
C ASN A 86 -19.58 0.52 25.45
N ARG A 87 -19.18 0.55 26.74
CA ARG A 87 -18.42 -0.49 27.47
C ARG A 87 -17.05 -0.90 26.91
N SER A 88 -16.53 -0.29 25.83
CA SER A 88 -15.18 -0.62 25.33
C SER A 88 -14.54 0.40 24.37
N GLU A 89 -15.28 1.41 23.90
CA GLU A 89 -14.79 2.28 22.85
C GLU A 89 -14.16 3.54 23.42
N ILE A 90 -12.83 3.52 23.51
CA ILE A 90 -12.09 4.69 23.98
C ILE A 90 -11.99 5.73 22.85
N VAL A 91 -12.51 6.93 23.10
CA VAL A 91 -12.47 8.07 22.18
C VAL A 91 -11.86 9.30 22.84
N THR A 92 -11.43 10.25 22.04
CA THR A 92 -11.09 11.62 22.48
C THR A 92 -12.06 12.61 21.82
N PRO A 93 -12.23 13.83 22.38
CA PRO A 93 -13.04 14.86 21.74
C PRO A 93 -12.70 15.07 20.26
N LEU A 94 -11.40 15.20 19.95
CA LEU A 94 -10.93 15.42 18.58
C LEU A 94 -11.24 14.23 17.66
N PHE A 95 -11.02 13.00 18.12
CA PHE A 95 -11.25 11.81 17.30
C PHE A 95 -12.74 11.64 17.00
N LEU A 96 -13.60 11.99 17.95
CA LEU A 96 -15.05 11.93 17.80
C LEU A 96 -15.56 12.99 16.83
N ALA A 97 -15.08 14.24 16.92
CA ALA A 97 -15.42 15.29 15.97
C ALA A 97 -15.04 14.89 14.53
N LEU A 98 -13.85 14.31 14.36
CA LEU A 98 -13.40 13.78 13.06
C LEU A 98 -14.22 12.58 12.60
N TYR A 99 -14.63 11.68 13.48
CA TYR A 99 -15.50 10.54 13.14
C TYR A 99 -16.83 11.02 12.54
N TYR A 100 -17.45 12.03 13.14
CA TYR A 100 -18.67 12.66 12.63
C TYR A 100 -18.43 13.64 11.47
N SER A 101 -17.19 13.79 11.00
CA SER A 101 -16.82 14.71 9.92
C SER A 101 -17.13 16.19 10.22
N ASN A 102 -17.23 16.57 11.50
CA ASN A 102 -17.38 17.97 11.88
C ASN A 102 -16.00 18.64 11.96
N TYR A 103 -15.57 19.19 10.82
CA TYR A 103 -14.26 19.84 10.70
C TYR A 103 -14.18 21.17 11.47
N ASP A 104 -15.30 21.87 11.65
CA ASP A 104 -15.33 23.15 12.39
C ASP A 104 -15.15 22.92 13.89
N LEU A 105 -15.83 21.92 14.45
CA LEU A 105 -15.58 21.48 15.82
C LEU A 105 -14.17 20.91 15.97
N ALA A 106 -13.71 20.08 15.03
CA ALA A 106 -12.35 19.55 15.08
C ALA A 106 -11.30 20.67 15.09
N LYS A 107 -11.49 21.72 14.28
CA LYS A 107 -10.63 22.91 14.27
C LYS A 107 -10.69 23.65 15.61
N THR A 108 -11.89 23.89 16.14
CA THR A 108 -12.07 24.52 17.47
C THR A 108 -11.38 23.72 18.58
N ILE A 109 -11.46 22.39 18.52
CA ILE A 109 -10.80 21.50 19.46
C ILE A 109 -9.27 21.61 19.34
N LEU A 110 -8.73 21.68 18.12
CA LEU A 110 -7.29 21.90 17.89
C LEU A 110 -6.84 23.27 18.42
N GLU A 111 -7.64 24.32 18.20
CA GLU A 111 -7.38 25.69 18.71
C GLU A 111 -7.37 25.74 20.25
N LYS A 112 -8.19 24.91 20.91
CA LYS A 112 -8.16 24.71 22.38
C LYS A 112 -7.05 23.75 22.87
N GLY A 113 -6.04 23.48 22.04
CA GLY A 113 -4.88 22.66 22.40
C GLY A 113 -5.07 21.16 22.16
N GLY A 114 -6.08 20.76 21.39
CA GLY A 114 -6.31 19.39 20.97
C GLY A 114 -5.11 18.84 20.19
N ASN A 115 -4.70 17.61 20.52
CA ASN A 115 -3.51 16.99 19.95
C ASN A 115 -3.90 15.95 18.89
N ILE A 116 -3.68 16.26 17.61
CA ILE A 116 -3.90 15.32 16.49
C ILE A 116 -3.05 14.03 16.62
N ASN A 117 -1.95 14.11 17.36
CA ASN A 117 -0.99 13.05 17.63
C ASN A 117 -1.16 12.45 19.04
N TYR A 118 -2.32 12.61 19.67
CA TYR A 118 -2.57 12.14 21.03
C TYR A 118 -2.24 10.66 21.21
N LYS A 119 -1.44 10.35 22.23
CA LYS A 119 -0.91 9.01 22.54
C LYS A 119 -1.59 8.33 23.72
N GLY A 120 -2.55 8.98 24.38
CA GLY A 120 -3.26 8.42 25.54
C GLY A 120 -4.21 7.27 25.20
N ILE A 121 -4.24 6.82 23.93
CA ILE A 121 -5.03 5.68 23.48
C ILE A 121 -4.19 4.77 22.57
N LYS A 122 -4.58 3.50 22.49
CA LYS A 122 -3.87 2.45 21.73
C LYS A 122 -3.69 2.77 20.24
N TYR A 123 -4.60 3.55 19.66
CA TYR A 123 -4.68 3.84 18.23
C TYR A 123 -4.50 5.34 17.97
N ASN A 124 -3.69 5.72 16.97
CA ASN A 124 -3.70 7.10 16.48
C ASN A 124 -5.01 7.41 15.71
N VAL A 125 -5.22 8.69 15.36
CA VAL A 125 -6.47 9.15 14.71
C VAL A 125 -6.78 8.42 13.40
N LEU A 126 -5.76 8.14 12.58
CA LEU A 126 -5.94 7.40 11.32
C LEU A 126 -6.34 5.94 11.59
N SER A 127 -5.68 5.27 12.54
CA SER A 127 -6.01 3.91 12.98
C SER A 127 -7.43 3.83 13.54
N PHE A 128 -7.83 4.82 14.34
CA PHE A 128 -9.18 4.92 14.90
C PHE A 128 -10.24 5.05 13.79
N LEU A 129 -10.13 6.06 12.93
CA LEU A 129 -11.09 6.30 11.85
C LEU A 129 -11.17 5.13 10.87
N LYS A 130 -10.03 4.48 10.59
CA LYS A 130 -9.97 3.30 9.74
C LYS A 130 -10.69 2.11 10.36
N LYS A 131 -10.44 1.80 11.64
CA LYS A 131 -11.14 0.72 12.37
C LYS A 131 -12.66 0.95 12.37
N LYS A 132 -13.07 2.21 12.40
CA LYS A 132 -14.47 2.64 12.34
C LYS A 132 -15.07 2.72 10.93
N GLY A 133 -14.30 2.44 9.88
CA GLY A 133 -14.76 2.59 8.49
C GLY A 133 -15.06 4.03 8.07
N ALA A 134 -14.63 5.03 8.84
CA ALA A 134 -14.98 6.43 8.66
C ALA A 134 -13.88 7.25 7.93
N LEU A 135 -12.70 6.66 7.71
CA LEU A 135 -11.57 7.35 7.07
C LEU A 135 -11.81 7.53 5.56
N ASP A 136 -11.88 8.79 5.13
CA ASP A 136 -11.98 9.19 3.73
C ASP A 136 -10.86 10.18 3.33
N LYS A 137 -10.84 10.59 2.06
CA LYS A 137 -9.85 11.52 1.51
C LYS A 137 -9.87 12.88 2.22
N ARG A 138 -11.04 13.43 2.54
CA ARG A 138 -11.18 14.76 3.17
C ARG A 138 -10.64 14.73 4.60
N LYS A 139 -11.00 13.70 5.38
CA LYS A 139 -10.47 13.51 6.74
C LYS A 139 -8.96 13.31 6.74
N LEU A 140 -8.43 12.53 5.81
CA LEU A 140 -6.99 12.33 5.68
C LEU A 140 -6.26 13.65 5.39
N ILE A 141 -6.76 14.46 4.45
CA ILE A 141 -6.18 15.78 4.14
C ILE A 141 -6.25 16.69 5.37
N PHE A 142 -7.39 16.74 6.06
CA PHE A 142 -7.53 17.53 7.29
C PHE A 142 -6.50 17.10 8.34
N ILE A 143 -6.38 15.81 8.62
CA ILE A 143 -5.44 15.27 9.61
C ILE A 143 -3.99 15.62 9.24
N LEU A 144 -3.61 15.43 7.98
CA LEU A 144 -2.25 15.72 7.51
C LEU A 144 -1.92 17.23 7.53
N SER A 145 -2.89 18.09 7.21
CA SER A 145 -2.71 19.55 7.23
C SER A 145 -2.62 20.15 8.63
N HIS A 146 -3.03 19.42 9.67
CA HIS A 146 -3.01 19.90 11.06
C HIS A 146 -1.90 19.25 11.89
N GLY A 147 -0.77 18.91 11.26
CA GLY A 147 0.45 18.51 11.98
C GLY A 147 0.51 17.04 12.39
N PHE A 148 -0.24 16.16 11.73
CA PHE A 148 -0.14 14.73 12.00
C PHE A 148 1.28 14.20 11.73
N ASN A 149 1.80 13.43 12.68
CA ASN A 149 3.12 12.83 12.60
C ASN A 149 3.11 11.65 11.64
N ILE A 150 3.61 11.88 10.42
CA ILE A 150 3.65 10.90 9.34
C ILE A 150 4.45 9.63 9.68
N THR A 151 5.35 9.66 10.68
CA THR A 151 6.06 8.44 11.12
C THR A 151 5.12 7.37 11.65
N TYR A 152 3.93 7.76 12.15
CA TYR A 152 2.89 6.82 12.58
C TYR A 152 2.23 6.07 11.43
N ILE A 153 2.30 6.62 10.21
CA ILE A 153 1.81 5.94 9.02
C ILE A 153 2.62 4.64 8.78
N ASN A 154 3.94 4.71 8.95
CA ASN A 154 4.83 3.55 8.81
C ASN A 154 4.73 2.60 10.02
N LYS A 155 4.80 3.13 11.25
CA LYS A 155 4.87 2.32 12.48
C LYS A 155 3.71 1.33 12.64
N TYR A 156 2.50 1.74 12.26
CA TYR A 156 1.29 0.93 12.45
C TYR A 156 0.86 0.18 11.19
N GLN A 157 1.72 0.09 10.17
CA GLN A 157 1.40 -0.60 8.93
C GLN A 157 0.09 -0.07 8.30
N LEU A 158 -0.25 1.19 8.60
CA LEU A 158 -1.56 1.76 8.32
C LEU A 158 -1.86 1.75 6.83
N ILE A 159 -0.82 1.96 6.04
CA ILE A 159 -0.89 2.06 4.59
C ILE A 159 -1.26 0.72 3.95
N TYR A 160 -0.93 -0.42 4.55
CA TYR A 160 -1.12 -1.72 3.92
C TYR A 160 -2.60 -2.01 3.63
N ASN A 161 -3.52 -1.46 4.44
CA ASN A 161 -4.96 -1.59 4.19
C ASN A 161 -5.62 -0.29 3.72
N PHE A 162 -4.86 0.72 3.29
CA PHE A 162 -5.44 1.85 2.57
C PHE A 162 -5.83 1.44 1.16
N ASN A 163 -6.95 1.98 0.69
CA ASN A 163 -7.26 1.94 -0.72
C ASN A 163 -6.30 2.89 -1.48
N PHE A 164 -6.22 2.74 -2.79
CA PHE A 164 -5.27 3.49 -3.58
C PHE A 164 -5.52 5.01 -3.57
N SER A 165 -6.77 5.46 -3.40
CA SER A 165 -7.08 6.89 -3.34
C SER A 165 -6.51 7.56 -2.08
N LEU A 166 -6.53 6.88 -0.93
CA LEU A 166 -5.86 7.35 0.28
C LEU A 166 -4.32 7.28 0.15
N THR A 167 -3.77 6.22 -0.43
CA THR A 167 -2.32 6.13 -0.72
C THR A 167 -1.85 7.30 -1.59
N LYS A 168 -2.63 7.66 -2.61
CA LYS A 168 -2.35 8.79 -3.49
C LYS A 168 -2.24 10.10 -2.72
N VAL A 169 -3.19 10.36 -1.82
CA VAL A 169 -3.17 11.56 -0.96
C VAL A 169 -1.92 11.61 -0.08
N ILE A 170 -1.51 10.48 0.50
CA ILE A 170 -0.31 10.44 1.36
C ILE A 170 0.93 10.79 0.56
N LEU A 171 1.08 10.21 -0.63
CA LEU A 171 2.21 10.49 -1.50
C LEU A 171 2.27 11.96 -1.91
N GLU A 172 1.14 12.50 -2.39
CA GLU A 172 1.03 13.89 -2.84
C GLU A 172 1.25 14.90 -1.71
N PHE A 173 0.77 14.59 -0.50
CA PHE A 173 0.84 15.52 0.62
C PHE A 173 2.15 15.45 1.39
N CYS A 174 2.77 14.27 1.48
CA CYS A 174 3.90 14.05 2.38
C CYS A 174 5.27 14.06 1.69
N ILE A 175 5.34 13.75 0.39
CA ILE A 175 6.59 13.80 -0.39
C ILE A 175 6.68 15.14 -1.09
N PHE A 176 7.81 15.83 -0.94
CA PHE A 176 8.04 17.19 -1.41
C PHE A 176 7.04 18.20 -0.84
N ASN A 177 6.68 18.05 0.43
CA ASN A 177 5.75 18.95 1.10
C ASN A 177 6.31 20.39 1.25
N ASN A 178 5.46 21.33 1.67
CA ASN A 178 5.85 22.74 1.82
C ASN A 178 7.09 22.93 2.69
N ASN A 179 7.26 22.16 3.78
CA ASN A 179 8.44 22.25 4.63
C ASN A 179 9.72 21.87 3.87
N PHE A 180 9.66 20.83 3.05
CA PHE A 180 10.78 20.42 2.20
C PHE A 180 11.08 21.47 1.13
N ILE A 181 10.04 22.02 0.49
CA ILE A 181 10.20 23.09 -0.51
C ILE A 181 10.85 24.32 0.13
N LEU A 182 10.36 24.76 1.30
CA LEU A 182 10.94 25.87 2.06
C LEU A 182 12.39 25.60 2.48
N LYS A 183 12.73 24.35 2.83
CA LYS A 183 14.12 23.95 3.10
C LYS A 183 15.00 24.16 1.86
N LEU A 184 14.56 23.74 0.68
CA LEU A 184 15.29 23.95 -0.57
C LEU A 184 15.42 25.43 -0.92
N LEU A 185 14.35 26.21 -0.76
CA LEU A 185 14.37 27.66 -0.99
C LEU A 185 15.31 28.38 -0.02
N SER A 186 15.37 27.95 1.24
CA SER A 186 16.29 28.48 2.25
C SER A 186 17.75 28.24 1.87
N ILE A 187 18.10 27.01 1.45
CA ILE A 187 19.44 26.66 0.95
C ILE A 187 19.85 27.59 -0.19
N ASN A 188 18.94 27.79 -1.16
CA ASN A 188 19.22 28.66 -2.31
C ASN A 188 19.33 30.15 -1.93
N LYS A 189 18.41 30.64 -1.07
CA LYS A 189 18.39 32.03 -0.60
C LYS A 189 19.68 32.37 0.15
N ASN A 190 20.14 31.47 1.01
CA ASN A 190 21.33 31.68 1.85
C ASN A 190 22.64 31.30 1.14
N LYS A 191 22.58 30.91 -0.14
CA LYS A 191 23.74 30.46 -0.93
C LYS A 191 24.57 29.39 -0.23
N THR A 192 23.92 28.54 0.57
CA THR A 192 24.60 27.48 1.30
C THR A 192 25.20 26.49 0.30
N PRO A 193 26.53 26.32 0.26
CA PRO A 193 27.16 25.38 -0.66
C PRO A 193 26.67 23.96 -0.36
N MET A 194 26.26 23.24 -1.39
CA MET A 194 25.82 21.85 -1.27
C MET A 194 26.40 21.03 -2.40
N SER A 195 27.08 19.93 -2.05
CA SER A 195 27.56 19.00 -3.06
C SER A 195 26.40 18.29 -3.74
N LYS A 196 26.62 17.84 -4.97
CA LYS A 196 25.65 17.04 -5.73
C LYS A 196 25.18 15.81 -4.95
N ASN A 197 26.11 15.15 -4.24
CA ASN A 197 25.80 13.97 -3.41
C ASN A 197 24.92 14.34 -2.22
N ALA A 198 25.22 15.43 -1.50
CA ALA A 198 24.40 15.89 -0.38
C ALA A 198 22.97 16.26 -0.83
N PHE A 199 22.84 16.88 -2.01
CA PHE A 199 21.53 17.17 -2.59
C PHE A 199 20.76 15.89 -2.93
N TYR A 200 21.42 14.90 -3.55
CA TYR A 200 20.77 13.62 -3.85
C TYR A 200 20.37 12.84 -2.61
N GLU A 201 21.18 12.83 -1.55
CA GLU A 201 20.77 12.23 -0.27
C GLU A 201 19.56 12.96 0.32
N LEU A 202 19.51 14.29 0.21
CA LEU A 202 18.36 15.08 0.65
C LEU A 202 17.07 14.72 -0.14
N ILE A 203 17.15 14.58 -1.47
CA ILE A 203 16.01 14.12 -2.30
C ILE A 203 15.63 12.67 -1.95
N ARG A 204 16.62 11.79 -1.78
CA ARG A 204 16.41 10.37 -1.47
C ARG A 204 15.71 10.21 -0.13
N ASN A 205 16.14 10.93 0.90
CA ASN A 205 15.50 10.91 2.22
C ASN A 205 14.05 11.39 2.17
N GLU A 206 13.76 12.39 1.33
CA GLU A 206 12.40 12.90 1.14
C GLU A 206 11.48 11.89 0.46
N LYS A 207 11.96 11.23 -0.60
CA LYS A 207 11.23 10.14 -1.28
C LYS A 207 11.14 8.87 -0.43
N GLY A 208 12.16 8.61 0.39
CA GLY A 208 12.28 7.46 1.29
C GLY A 208 11.46 7.54 2.58
N LYS A 209 10.59 8.55 2.73
CA LYS A 209 9.69 8.69 3.88
C LYS A 209 8.73 7.51 4.08
N PHE A 210 8.45 6.73 3.03
CA PHE A 210 7.53 5.60 3.07
C PHE A 210 8.17 4.31 2.54
N GLU A 211 7.85 3.20 3.18
CA GLU A 211 8.22 1.88 2.68
C GLU A 211 7.23 1.43 1.57
N ILE A 212 7.69 1.46 0.32
CA ILE A 212 6.86 1.21 -0.86
C ILE A 212 6.68 -0.28 -1.19
N LYS A 213 7.56 -1.16 -0.67
CA LYS A 213 7.63 -2.59 -1.03
C LYS A 213 6.28 -3.31 -0.92
N GLU A 214 5.57 -3.11 0.19
CA GLU A 214 4.28 -3.77 0.43
C GLU A 214 3.18 -3.25 -0.51
N TRP A 215 3.31 -2.02 -1.02
CA TRP A 215 2.36 -1.51 -2.01
C TRP A 215 2.51 -2.22 -3.33
N TYR A 216 3.75 -2.49 -3.78
CA TYR A 216 3.96 -3.32 -4.96
C TYR A 216 3.34 -4.69 -4.80
N TYR A 217 3.57 -5.37 -3.67
CA TYR A 217 2.99 -6.68 -3.40
C TYR A 217 1.46 -6.68 -3.55
N LYS A 218 0.78 -5.73 -2.89
CA LYS A 218 -0.69 -5.59 -2.96
C LYS A 218 -1.19 -5.30 -4.38
N LEU A 219 -0.54 -4.40 -5.09
CA LEU A 219 -0.97 -3.98 -6.44
C LEU A 219 -0.71 -5.05 -7.49
N LEU A 220 0.40 -5.77 -7.37
CA LEU A 220 0.75 -6.89 -8.23
C LEU A 220 -0.24 -8.04 -8.08
N ASN A 221 -0.59 -8.41 -6.84
CA ASN A 221 -1.63 -9.41 -6.56
C ASN A 221 -2.97 -9.07 -7.24
N LYS A 222 -3.32 -7.77 -7.28
CA LYS A 222 -4.55 -7.28 -7.93
C LYS A 222 -4.37 -6.90 -9.40
N ARG A 223 -3.17 -7.11 -9.98
CA ARG A 223 -2.78 -6.74 -11.35
C ARG A 223 -3.09 -5.28 -11.72
N LYS A 224 -2.93 -4.34 -10.77
CA LYS A 224 -3.23 -2.90 -10.93
C LYS A 224 -2.03 -2.13 -11.47
N TYR A 225 -1.62 -2.41 -12.71
CA TYR A 225 -0.38 -1.86 -13.32
C TYR A 225 -0.31 -0.32 -13.35
N LYS A 226 -1.42 0.38 -13.64
CA LYS A 226 -1.43 1.86 -13.60
C LYS A 226 -1.14 2.44 -12.22
N GLN A 227 -1.54 1.74 -11.17
CA GLN A 227 -1.25 2.13 -9.79
C GLN A 227 0.23 1.86 -9.45
N ILE A 228 0.83 0.82 -10.06
CA ILE A 228 2.28 0.54 -9.93
C ILE A 228 3.08 1.65 -10.58
N GLU A 229 2.74 2.08 -11.80
CA GLU A 229 3.39 3.22 -12.47
C GLU A 229 3.34 4.49 -11.60
N TYR A 230 2.17 4.76 -11.02
CA TYR A 230 1.98 5.91 -10.15
C TYR A 230 2.92 5.86 -8.94
N ILE A 231 2.96 4.75 -8.23
CA ILE A 231 3.81 4.58 -7.05
C ILE A 231 5.29 4.64 -7.44
N TYR A 232 5.67 3.99 -8.54
CA TYR A 232 7.04 4.00 -9.05
C TYR A 232 7.54 5.41 -9.36
N SER A 233 6.66 6.33 -9.77
CA SER A 233 7.04 7.72 -10.05
C SER A 233 7.55 8.49 -8.82
N TYR A 234 7.20 8.03 -7.61
CA TYR A 234 7.68 8.61 -6.35
C TYR A 234 8.99 7.99 -5.85
N GLU A 235 9.46 6.90 -6.45
CA GLU A 235 10.75 6.28 -6.11
C GLU A 235 11.94 7.15 -6.55
N ASP A 236 13.09 6.96 -5.90
CA ASP A 236 14.33 7.66 -6.26
C ASP A 236 14.92 7.08 -7.56
N ARG A 237 14.94 7.87 -8.65
CA ARG A 237 15.52 7.46 -9.93
C ARG A 237 17.02 7.21 -9.85
N ASN A 238 17.73 7.83 -8.91
CA ASN A 238 19.15 7.55 -8.71
C ASN A 238 19.38 6.16 -8.10
N ASN A 239 18.33 5.51 -7.58
CA ASN A 239 18.35 4.18 -7.01
C ASN A 239 17.51 3.18 -7.84
N ASN A 240 17.38 3.44 -9.14
CA ASN A 240 16.46 2.74 -10.04
C ASN A 240 16.63 1.20 -10.02
N ALA A 241 17.87 0.72 -10.05
CA ALA A 241 18.17 -0.71 -10.00
C ALA A 241 17.58 -1.39 -8.75
N ASN A 242 17.77 -0.79 -7.57
CA ASN A 242 17.20 -1.30 -6.33
C ASN A 242 15.67 -1.22 -6.30
N ASN A 243 15.07 -0.16 -6.87
CA ASN A 243 13.61 -0.02 -6.91
C ASN A 243 12.97 -1.07 -7.82
N ILE A 244 13.58 -1.32 -8.99
CA ILE A 244 13.20 -2.44 -9.85
C ILE A 244 13.35 -3.76 -9.11
N GLN A 245 14.49 -3.98 -8.45
CA GLN A 245 14.74 -5.23 -7.74
C GLN A 245 13.67 -5.47 -6.67
N LYS A 246 13.25 -4.46 -5.92
CA LYS A 246 12.13 -4.55 -4.97
C LYS A 246 10.82 -4.96 -5.67
N LEU A 247 10.47 -4.32 -6.79
CA LEU A 247 9.28 -4.65 -7.58
C LEU A 247 9.31 -6.11 -8.07
N LEU A 248 10.44 -6.57 -8.61
CA LEU A 248 10.61 -7.94 -9.12
C LEU A 248 10.64 -8.97 -7.98
N GLN A 249 11.23 -8.64 -6.82
CA GLN A 249 11.17 -9.49 -5.63
C GLN A 249 9.72 -9.68 -5.15
N CYS A 250 8.90 -8.62 -5.18
CA CYS A 250 7.48 -8.74 -4.86
C CYS A 250 6.75 -9.67 -5.85
N ALA A 251 7.10 -9.60 -7.14
CA ALA A 251 6.55 -10.50 -8.14
C ALA A 251 6.89 -11.97 -7.85
N ASN A 252 8.15 -12.26 -7.54
CA ASN A 252 8.61 -13.61 -7.19
C ASN A 252 7.92 -14.16 -5.94
N LYS A 253 7.64 -13.31 -4.94
CA LYS A 253 6.91 -13.74 -3.73
C LYS A 253 5.45 -14.12 -4.01
N ILE A 254 4.87 -13.58 -5.08
CA ILE A 254 3.47 -13.83 -5.46
C ILE A 254 3.36 -15.09 -6.33
N ASP A 255 4.37 -15.36 -7.15
CA ASP A 255 4.48 -16.60 -7.91
C ASP A 255 4.72 -17.77 -6.92
N THR A 256 3.64 -18.39 -6.43
CA THR A 256 3.68 -19.51 -5.46
C THR A 256 4.24 -20.79 -6.07
N SER A 257 4.15 -20.92 -7.39
CA SER A 257 4.92 -21.89 -8.17
C SER A 257 6.12 -21.14 -8.69
N ASP A 258 7.32 -21.69 -8.51
CA ASP A 258 8.63 -21.15 -8.91
C ASP A 258 8.81 -21.09 -10.46
N ASN A 259 7.79 -20.52 -11.11
CA ASN A 259 7.60 -20.42 -12.54
C ASN A 259 7.98 -19.03 -13.05
N ASP A 260 8.18 -18.01 -12.21
CA ASP A 260 8.54 -16.63 -12.62
C ASP A 260 7.51 -15.97 -13.56
N PHE A 261 6.26 -16.45 -13.60
CA PHE A 261 5.25 -15.98 -14.54
C PHE A 261 4.96 -14.49 -14.39
N LEU A 262 4.74 -14.02 -13.17
CA LEU A 262 4.43 -12.62 -12.92
C LEU A 262 5.65 -11.74 -13.16
N LYS A 263 6.83 -12.18 -12.73
CA LYS A 263 8.10 -11.49 -13.02
C LYS A 263 8.28 -11.32 -14.52
N TYR A 264 8.14 -12.41 -15.29
CA TYR A 264 8.22 -12.40 -16.74
C TYR A 264 7.20 -11.44 -17.37
N THR A 265 5.96 -11.47 -16.88
CA THR A 265 4.88 -10.60 -17.36
C THR A 265 5.18 -9.12 -17.15
N ILE A 266 5.76 -8.75 -16.01
CA ILE A 266 6.19 -7.38 -15.72
C ILE A 266 7.29 -6.96 -16.72
N LEU A 267 8.35 -7.77 -16.84
CA LEU A 267 9.47 -7.48 -17.76
C LEU A 267 8.97 -7.30 -19.21
N ARG A 268 8.05 -8.16 -19.67
CA ARG A 268 7.46 -8.04 -21.02
C ARG A 268 6.60 -6.79 -21.18
N LYS A 269 5.89 -6.37 -20.13
CA LYS A 269 5.14 -5.10 -20.17
C LYS A 269 6.07 -3.89 -20.23
N ILE A 270 7.18 -3.93 -19.50
CA ILE A 270 8.22 -2.89 -19.55
C ILE A 270 8.84 -2.85 -20.95
N GLU A 271 9.29 -4.00 -21.48
CA GLU A 271 9.87 -4.13 -22.82
C GLU A 271 8.97 -3.55 -23.91
N LYS A 272 7.66 -3.85 -23.83
CA LYS A 272 6.65 -3.37 -24.78
C LYS A 272 6.13 -1.96 -24.48
N LYS A 273 6.73 -1.23 -23.53
CA LYS A 273 6.29 0.10 -23.06
C LYS A 273 4.82 0.15 -22.61
N LYS A 274 4.26 -0.98 -22.18
CA LYS A 274 2.91 -1.12 -21.60
C LYS A 274 2.89 -0.93 -20.08
N LEU A 275 4.05 -0.85 -19.46
CA LEU A 275 4.26 -0.48 -18.07
C LEU A 275 5.36 0.59 -18.02
N ASN A 276 5.02 1.81 -17.58
CA ASN A 276 5.95 2.93 -17.50
C ASN A 276 6.84 2.84 -16.25
N VAL A 277 7.81 1.93 -16.30
CA VAL A 277 8.86 1.75 -15.31
C VAL A 277 10.18 1.87 -16.07
N PHE A 278 11.02 2.82 -15.67
CA PHE A 278 12.31 3.03 -16.33
C PHE A 278 13.24 1.85 -16.00
N MET A 279 13.71 1.15 -17.03
CA MET A 279 14.65 0.04 -16.93
C MET A 279 15.58 0.09 -18.14
N GLU A 280 16.89 0.13 -17.90
CA GLU A 280 17.89 0.09 -18.95
C GLU A 280 17.80 -1.22 -19.75
N LYS A 281 18.11 -1.15 -21.04
CA LYS A 281 17.92 -2.28 -21.97
C LYS A 281 18.81 -3.46 -21.58
N GLU A 282 20.03 -3.18 -21.14
CA GLU A 282 21.03 -4.13 -20.67
C GLU A 282 20.53 -4.84 -19.41
N TYR A 283 19.97 -4.09 -18.46
CA TYR A 283 19.41 -4.66 -17.23
C TYR A 283 18.14 -5.48 -17.48
N LEU A 284 17.26 -5.03 -18.38
CA LEU A 284 16.10 -5.79 -18.84
C LEU A 284 16.52 -7.12 -19.48
N HIS A 285 17.54 -7.10 -20.34
CA HIS A 285 18.09 -8.30 -20.96
C HIS A 285 18.69 -9.26 -19.92
N TYR A 286 19.45 -8.73 -18.96
CA TYR A 286 19.99 -9.49 -17.83
C TYR A 286 18.88 -10.21 -17.04
N GLU A 287 17.80 -9.50 -16.67
CA GLU A 287 16.69 -10.10 -15.91
C GLU A 287 15.94 -11.18 -16.70
N PHE A 288 15.77 -11.02 -18.01
CA PHE A 288 15.24 -12.08 -18.87
C PHE A 288 16.18 -13.30 -18.91
N ASN A 289 17.48 -13.09 -19.12
CA ASN A 289 18.48 -14.16 -19.18
C ASN A 289 18.52 -14.97 -17.88
N LYS A 290 18.35 -14.33 -16.73
CA LYS A 290 18.25 -15.03 -15.45
C LYS A 290 17.10 -16.04 -15.42
N ILE A 291 15.90 -15.60 -15.82
CA ILE A 291 14.73 -16.48 -15.88
C ILE A 291 14.98 -17.63 -16.87
N TYR A 292 15.49 -17.31 -18.06
CA TYR A 292 15.78 -18.33 -19.07
C TYR A 292 16.79 -19.37 -18.57
N TYR A 293 17.91 -18.92 -18.00
CA TYR A 293 18.96 -19.79 -17.48
C TYR A 293 18.41 -20.75 -16.40
N ASP A 294 17.59 -20.25 -15.49
CA ASP A 294 16.98 -21.06 -14.44
C ASP A 294 16.05 -22.14 -15.04
N LYS A 295 15.28 -21.81 -16.08
CA LYS A 295 14.45 -22.82 -16.80
C LYS A 295 15.31 -23.86 -17.51
N LEU A 296 16.37 -23.43 -18.20
CA LEU A 296 17.28 -24.33 -18.91
C LEU A 296 18.00 -25.30 -17.96
N LYS A 297 18.40 -24.81 -16.78
CA LYS A 297 18.98 -25.65 -15.72
C LYS A 297 18.00 -26.73 -15.25
N LYS A 298 16.72 -26.38 -15.06
CA LYS A 298 15.67 -27.35 -14.71
C LYS A 298 15.45 -28.39 -15.82
N ILE A 299 15.37 -27.96 -17.08
CA ILE A 299 15.27 -28.84 -18.25
C ILE A 299 16.44 -29.84 -18.31
N ASN A 300 17.67 -29.34 -18.22
CA ASN A 300 18.87 -30.16 -18.22
C ASN A 300 18.86 -31.21 -17.09
N ARG A 301 18.34 -30.84 -15.92
CA ARG A 301 18.20 -31.76 -14.78
C ARG A 301 17.22 -32.89 -15.09
N PHE A 302 16.05 -32.59 -15.66
CA PHE A 302 15.06 -33.61 -16.00
C PHE A 302 15.59 -34.59 -17.06
N ILE A 303 16.28 -34.07 -18.08
CA ILE A 303 16.91 -34.88 -19.13
C ILE A 303 17.98 -35.81 -18.55
N LYS A 304 18.91 -35.27 -17.75
CA LYS A 304 19.97 -36.08 -17.12
C LYS A 304 19.41 -37.18 -16.22
N LYS A 305 18.30 -36.92 -15.53
CA LYS A 305 17.60 -37.89 -14.67
C LYS A 305 16.63 -38.81 -15.43
N LYS A 306 16.48 -38.66 -16.75
CA LYS A 306 15.51 -39.38 -17.59
C LYS A 306 14.06 -39.29 -17.07
N THR A 307 13.69 -38.16 -16.46
CA THR A 307 12.37 -37.91 -15.86
C THR A 307 11.44 -37.17 -16.82
N PHE A 308 11.15 -37.80 -17.96
CA PHE A 308 10.52 -37.13 -19.10
C PHE A 308 9.06 -36.71 -18.87
N THR A 309 8.28 -37.44 -18.09
CA THR A 309 6.92 -37.02 -17.71
C THR A 309 6.94 -35.69 -16.95
N GLN A 310 7.88 -35.53 -16.01
CA GLN A 310 8.06 -34.27 -15.28
C GLN A 310 8.56 -33.14 -16.17
N LEU A 311 9.41 -33.47 -17.17
CA LEU A 311 9.81 -32.50 -18.19
C LEU A 311 8.60 -31.97 -18.97
N MET A 312 7.63 -32.83 -19.30
CA MET A 312 6.43 -32.38 -20.03
C MET A 312 5.52 -31.50 -19.19
N ILE A 313 5.29 -31.86 -17.93
CA ILE A 313 4.55 -31.01 -16.98
C ILE A 313 5.24 -29.64 -16.87
N PHE A 314 6.56 -29.63 -16.73
CA PHE A 314 7.35 -28.40 -16.68
C PHE A 314 7.20 -27.54 -17.94
N PHE A 315 7.17 -28.16 -19.13
CA PHE A 315 6.96 -27.43 -20.38
C PHE A 315 5.58 -26.75 -20.43
N GLU A 316 4.54 -27.47 -20.03
CA GLU A 316 3.16 -26.94 -20.02
C GLU A 316 3.00 -25.80 -19.00
N GLU A 317 3.53 -25.97 -17.78
CA GLU A 317 3.52 -24.94 -16.73
C GLU A 317 4.30 -23.67 -17.12
N ASN A 318 5.32 -23.80 -17.99
CA ASN A 318 6.20 -22.71 -18.41
C ASN A 318 6.02 -22.30 -19.89
N LYS A 319 4.90 -22.67 -20.53
CA LYS A 319 4.66 -22.37 -21.96
C LYS A 319 4.71 -20.89 -22.33
N PHE A 320 4.48 -20.01 -21.35
CA PHE A 320 4.49 -18.55 -21.55
C PHE A 320 5.87 -17.99 -21.91
N ILE A 321 6.96 -18.69 -21.57
CA ILE A 321 8.33 -18.24 -21.82
C ILE A 321 8.95 -18.89 -23.07
N PHE A 322 8.54 -20.10 -23.42
CA PHE A 322 9.19 -20.87 -24.50
C PHE A 322 8.97 -20.32 -25.91
N LYS A 323 7.89 -19.57 -26.12
CA LYS A 323 7.67 -18.81 -27.37
C LYS A 323 8.78 -17.78 -27.63
N ASP A 324 9.45 -17.33 -26.57
CA ASP A 324 10.47 -16.28 -26.59
C ASP A 324 11.91 -16.83 -26.42
N LEU A 325 12.11 -18.16 -26.43
CA LEU A 325 13.41 -18.84 -26.33
C LEU A 325 14.43 -18.46 -27.42
N LYS A 326 13.98 -17.81 -28.49
CA LYS A 326 14.82 -17.28 -29.57
C LYS A 326 15.98 -16.41 -29.07
N LYS A 327 15.84 -15.83 -27.88
CA LYS A 327 16.77 -14.87 -27.30
C LYS A 327 17.97 -15.49 -26.57
N VAL A 328 18.00 -16.81 -26.37
CA VAL A 328 18.95 -17.47 -25.43
C VAL A 328 19.90 -18.44 -26.13
N ASP A 329 19.83 -18.56 -27.46
CA ASP A 329 20.64 -19.48 -28.27
C ASP A 329 20.73 -20.92 -27.73
N TYR A 330 19.72 -21.35 -26.96
CA TYR A 330 19.70 -22.68 -26.37
C TYR A 330 19.10 -23.70 -27.32
N ASP A 331 19.97 -24.57 -27.79
CA ASP A 331 19.64 -25.60 -28.75
C ASP A 331 19.14 -26.89 -28.06
N PHE A 332 17.87 -26.86 -27.64
CA PHE A 332 17.22 -27.98 -26.94
C PHE A 332 17.25 -29.28 -27.76
N ILE A 333 17.11 -29.20 -29.08
CA ILE A 333 17.02 -30.39 -29.94
C ILE A 333 18.38 -31.04 -30.11
N THR A 334 19.44 -30.26 -30.36
CA THR A 334 20.81 -30.78 -30.34
C THR A 334 21.12 -31.43 -29.00
N PHE A 335 20.76 -30.77 -27.89
CA PHE A 335 20.99 -31.34 -26.55
C PHE A 335 20.19 -32.63 -26.32
N SER A 336 18.95 -32.69 -26.78
CA SER A 336 18.08 -33.87 -26.64
C SER A 336 18.56 -35.06 -27.45
N ILE A 337 19.08 -34.82 -28.66
CA ILE A 337 19.70 -35.85 -29.51
C ILE A 337 20.94 -36.42 -28.83
N LEU A 338 21.82 -35.58 -28.31
CA LEU A 338 23.07 -35.99 -27.65
C LEU A 338 22.85 -36.71 -26.31
N LYS A 339 21.62 -36.72 -25.77
CA LYS A 339 21.26 -37.32 -24.48
C LYS A 339 20.20 -38.41 -24.60
N ASP A 340 19.98 -38.94 -25.80
CA ASP A 340 19.07 -40.06 -26.07
C ASP A 340 17.64 -39.83 -25.53
N VAL A 341 17.14 -38.61 -25.62
CA VAL A 341 15.75 -38.31 -25.23
C VAL A 341 14.78 -39.03 -26.18
N PRO A 342 13.77 -39.77 -25.69
CA PRO A 342 12.88 -40.52 -26.57
C PRO A 342 12.11 -39.61 -27.54
N LYS A 343 11.96 -40.06 -28.77
CA LYS A 343 11.34 -39.32 -29.88
C LYS A 343 9.94 -38.79 -29.58
N SER A 344 9.14 -39.52 -28.80
CA SER A 344 7.79 -39.11 -28.40
C SER A 344 7.81 -37.81 -27.59
N TYR A 345 8.77 -37.68 -26.67
CA TYR A 345 8.95 -36.48 -25.87
C TYR A 345 9.53 -35.33 -26.69
N ILE A 346 10.49 -35.60 -27.59
CA ILE A 346 11.01 -34.55 -28.49
C ILE A 346 9.86 -33.96 -29.32
N LYS A 347 9.00 -34.81 -29.90
CA LYS A 347 7.82 -34.36 -30.66
C LYS A 347 6.90 -33.47 -29.83
N GLU A 348 6.70 -33.79 -28.56
CA GLU A 348 5.83 -33.01 -27.67
C GLU A 348 6.44 -31.66 -27.28
N VAL A 349 7.74 -31.62 -26.97
CA VAL A 349 8.45 -30.36 -26.66
C VAL A 349 8.45 -29.39 -27.84
N LEU A 350 8.51 -29.92 -29.07
CA LEU A 350 8.47 -29.11 -30.28
C LEU A 350 7.19 -28.27 -30.44
N LYS A 351 6.11 -28.59 -29.73
CA LYS A 351 4.90 -27.76 -29.70
C LYS A 351 5.12 -26.42 -28.98
N TYR A 352 6.11 -26.33 -28.09
CA TYR A 352 6.37 -25.15 -27.26
C TYR A 352 7.50 -24.27 -27.78
N CYS A 353 8.36 -24.81 -28.67
CA CYS A 353 9.57 -24.15 -29.13
C CYS A 353 9.45 -23.70 -30.60
N PRO A 354 9.76 -22.43 -30.93
CA PRO A 354 9.80 -21.99 -32.32
C PRO A 354 10.95 -22.66 -33.09
N LEU A 355 10.58 -23.48 -34.07
CA LEU A 355 11.46 -24.43 -34.77
C LEU A 355 12.46 -23.80 -35.76
N TYR A 356 12.19 -22.61 -36.28
CA TYR A 356 12.84 -22.14 -37.52
C TYR A 356 14.33 -21.74 -37.39
N ILE A 357 14.87 -21.56 -36.17
CA ILE A 357 16.20 -20.94 -35.97
C ILE A 357 17.36 -21.91 -36.25
N PHE A 358 17.17 -23.23 -36.16
CA PHE A 358 18.26 -24.20 -36.21
C PHE A 358 18.07 -25.31 -37.25
N LYS A 359 17.17 -25.10 -38.22
CA LYS A 359 16.71 -26.10 -39.19
C LYS A 359 17.85 -26.86 -39.88
N LYS A 360 18.86 -26.16 -40.39
CA LYS A 360 20.00 -26.79 -41.09
C LYS A 360 20.91 -27.59 -40.15
N LYS A 361 21.16 -27.08 -38.94
CA LYS A 361 22.02 -27.73 -37.93
C LYS A 361 21.41 -29.05 -37.44
N TRP A 362 20.11 -29.05 -37.16
CA TRP A 362 19.42 -30.24 -36.63
C TRP A 362 19.31 -31.37 -37.64
N ILE A 363 19.02 -31.05 -38.91
CA ILE A 363 18.97 -32.05 -39.99
C ILE A 363 20.34 -32.73 -40.13
N LYS A 364 21.43 -31.95 -40.16
CA LYS A 364 22.79 -32.50 -40.27
C LYS A 364 23.13 -33.43 -39.09
N MET A 365 22.77 -33.04 -37.86
CA MET A 365 23.00 -33.87 -36.68
C MET A 365 22.15 -35.14 -36.65
N THR A 366 20.88 -35.08 -37.06
CA THR A 366 20.02 -36.28 -37.09
C THR A 366 20.49 -37.29 -38.14
N LEU A 367 21.00 -36.81 -39.27
CA LEU A 367 21.63 -37.65 -40.27
C LEU A 367 22.90 -38.32 -39.72
N SER A 368 23.75 -37.59 -38.98
CA SER A 368 24.96 -38.16 -38.38
C SER A 368 24.70 -39.19 -37.28
N THR A 369 23.54 -39.15 -36.61
CA THR A 369 23.14 -40.17 -35.62
C THR A 369 22.30 -41.30 -36.21
N ASN A 370 22.13 -41.32 -37.54
CA ASN A 370 21.33 -42.28 -38.31
C ASN A 370 19.87 -42.43 -37.81
N ASN A 371 19.30 -41.40 -37.18
CA ASN A 371 17.97 -41.44 -36.60
C ASN A 371 16.90 -40.94 -37.59
N GLN A 372 16.59 -41.77 -38.59
CA GLN A 372 15.63 -41.45 -39.66
C GLN A 372 14.23 -41.08 -39.14
N SER A 373 13.81 -41.66 -38.00
CA SER A 373 12.51 -41.37 -37.40
C SER A 373 12.42 -39.94 -36.86
N LEU A 374 13.50 -39.45 -36.23
CA LEU A 374 13.58 -38.09 -35.73
C LEU A 374 13.70 -37.07 -36.88
N LEU A 375 14.42 -37.41 -37.95
CA LEU A 375 14.49 -36.60 -39.16
C LEU A 375 13.09 -36.35 -39.75
N ARG A 376 12.25 -37.39 -39.83
CA ARG A 376 10.85 -37.25 -40.30
C ARG A 376 10.03 -36.31 -39.40
N ILE A 377 10.18 -36.41 -38.08
CA ILE A 377 9.49 -35.53 -37.11
C ILE A 377 9.91 -34.07 -37.30
N LEU A 378 11.22 -33.80 -37.42
CA LEU A 378 11.75 -32.47 -37.65
C LEU A 378 11.23 -31.90 -38.98
N LEU A 379 11.34 -32.65 -40.08
CA LEU A 379 10.85 -32.22 -41.39
C LEU A 379 9.35 -31.91 -41.41
N LYS A 380 8.52 -32.75 -40.76
CA LYS A 380 7.07 -32.52 -40.65
C LYS A 380 6.76 -31.24 -39.85
N SER A 381 7.37 -31.09 -38.69
CA SER A 381 7.15 -29.92 -37.81
C SER A 381 7.62 -28.60 -38.45
N PHE A 382 8.59 -28.63 -39.36
CA PHE A 382 8.98 -27.46 -40.16
C PHE A 382 7.98 -27.09 -41.25
N ASN A 383 7.23 -28.05 -41.79
CA ASN A 383 6.23 -27.81 -42.83
C ASN A 383 4.93 -27.25 -42.23
N GLU A 384 4.53 -27.72 -41.04
CA GLU A 384 3.36 -27.20 -40.32
C GLU A 384 3.53 -25.72 -39.90
N ASN A 385 4.75 -25.29 -39.57
CA ASN A 385 5.04 -23.89 -39.22
C ASN A 385 5.13 -22.94 -40.43
N LYS A 386 5.16 -23.43 -41.67
CA LYS A 386 5.08 -22.58 -42.87
C LYS A 386 3.67 -22.02 -43.12
N ILE A 387 2.65 -22.60 -42.51
CA ILE A 387 1.23 -22.27 -42.76
C ILE A 387 0.74 -21.15 -41.81
N ILE A 388 1.51 -20.80 -40.77
CA ILE A 388 1.08 -19.91 -39.67
C ILE A 388 1.84 -18.56 -39.67
N ASN A 389 2.75 -18.32 -40.62
CA ASN A 389 3.48 -17.05 -40.74
C ASN A 389 2.91 -16.16 -41.85
#